data_AF-A0A371CHJ8-F1
#
_entry.id   AF-A0A371CHJ8-F1
#
_cell.length_a   1.000
_cell.length_b   1.000
_cell.length_c   1.000
_cell.angle_alpha   90.00
_cell.angle_beta   90.00
_cell.angle_gamma   90.00
#
_symmetry.space_group_name_H-M   'P 1'
#
loop_
_entity.id
_entity.type
_entity.pdbx_description
1 polymer ?
#
loop_
_entity_poly.entity_id
_entity_poly.type
_entity_poly.pdbx_seq_one_letter_code
_entity_poly.pdbx_strand_id
1 'polypeptide(L)'
;MFRLTVSGALDNVAVDTYINGLPAEVLVAIFKFTLATEARDPSFQLVGREGQRVETSQLLELTHVCRRWRIVAVGQARLWTHCDDRHLEQLETFARRSKMVPLSLFLTHNLTSMRGILHSYATRPV
;
A
#
# COMPACT_ATOMS: atom_id res chain seq x y z
N MET A 1 37.32 10.29 -23.13
CA MET A 1 37.65 9.37 -22.02
C MET A 1 37.64 10.19 -20.73
N PHE A 2 36.48 10.33 -20.09
CA PHE A 2 36.34 11.11 -18.85
C PHE A 2 35.88 10.17 -17.73
N ARG A 3 36.76 9.97 -16.75
CA ARG A 3 36.46 9.31 -15.48
C ARG A 3 35.82 10.33 -14.56
N LEU A 4 34.58 10.09 -14.14
CA LEU A 4 33.99 10.73 -12.97
C LEU A 4 34.10 9.75 -11.81
N THR A 5 34.95 10.08 -10.85
CA THR A 5 35.04 9.40 -9.56
C THR A 5 33.82 9.84 -8.73
N VAL A 6 32.88 8.93 -8.48
CA VAL A 6 31.80 9.14 -7.51
C VAL A 6 32.41 9.05 -6.12
N SER A 7 32.51 10.21 -5.46
CA SER A 7 32.90 10.32 -4.04
C SER A 7 31.69 9.94 -3.19
N GLY A 8 31.53 8.64 -2.91
CA GLY A 8 30.53 8.13 -1.99
C GLY A 8 31.04 8.17 -0.56
N ALA A 9 30.45 9.01 0.30
CA ALA A 9 30.44 8.81 1.76
C ALA A 9 29.59 9.83 2.54
N LEU A 10 29.25 11.02 2.01
CA LEU A 10 28.64 12.10 2.82
C LEU A 10 27.15 12.36 2.57
N ASP A 11 26.55 11.77 1.53
CA ASP A 11 25.19 12.16 1.12
C ASP A 11 24.05 11.42 1.84
N ASN A 12 24.30 10.21 2.35
CA ASN A 12 23.22 9.38 2.91
C ASN A 12 22.72 9.86 4.29
N VAL A 13 23.57 10.50 5.11
CA VAL A 13 23.16 10.92 6.46
C VAL A 13 22.30 12.19 6.44
N ALA A 14 22.58 13.12 5.51
CA ALA A 14 21.82 14.37 5.39
C ALA A 14 20.42 14.16 4.79
N VAL A 15 20.31 13.27 3.80
CA VAL A 15 19.02 12.95 3.14
C VAL A 15 18.06 12.26 4.09
N ASP A 16 18.55 11.31 4.90
CA ASP A 16 17.72 10.64 5.92
C ASP A 16 17.20 11.62 6.97
N THR A 17 18.01 12.63 7.33
CA THR A 17 17.59 13.64 8.32
C THR A 17 16.49 14.56 7.76
N TYR A 18 16.56 14.93 6.47
CA TYR A 18 15.60 15.83 5.83
C TYR A 18 14.25 15.15 5.56
N ILE A 19 14.25 13.93 5.02
CA ILE A 19 13.03 13.16 4.74
C ILE A 19 12.28 12.84 6.04
N ASN A 20 13.02 12.51 7.10
CA ASN A 20 12.44 12.31 8.43
C ASN A 20 12.02 13.61 9.12
N GLY A 21 12.19 14.78 8.51
CA GLY A 21 11.63 16.06 8.98
C GLY A 21 10.31 16.45 8.30
N LEU A 22 9.95 15.81 7.18
CA LEU A 22 8.78 16.19 6.38
C LEU A 22 7.46 15.93 7.11
N PRO A 23 6.51 16.89 7.13
CA PRO A 23 5.18 16.67 7.69
C PRO A 23 4.50 15.40 7.13
N ALA A 24 3.65 14.76 7.94
CA ALA A 24 3.01 13.50 7.57
C ALA A 24 2.17 13.62 6.28
N GLU A 25 1.59 14.78 6.05
CA GLU A 25 0.79 15.12 4.86
C GLU A 25 1.62 15.05 3.58
N VAL A 26 2.87 15.52 3.65
CA VAL A 26 3.82 15.47 2.52
C VAL A 26 4.22 14.03 2.24
N LEU A 27 4.49 13.24 3.28
CA LEU A 27 4.76 11.80 3.13
C LEU A 27 3.56 11.06 2.50
N VAL A 28 2.34 11.36 2.94
CA VAL A 28 1.12 10.80 2.34
C VAL A 28 0.96 11.22 0.88
N ALA A 29 1.30 12.46 0.52
CA ALA A 29 1.29 12.90 -0.87
C ALA A 29 2.30 12.11 -1.71
N ILE A 30 3.52 11.91 -1.22
CA ILE A 30 4.54 11.08 -1.87
C ILE A 30 4.00 9.65 -2.06
N PHE A 31 3.44 9.04 -1.02
CA PHE A 31 2.87 7.68 -1.11
C PHE A 31 1.77 7.58 -2.17
N LYS A 32 0.91 8.60 -2.27
CA LYS A 32 -0.11 8.63 -3.31
C LYS A 32 0.50 8.72 -4.70
N PHE A 33 1.53 9.55 -4.90
CA PHE A 33 2.20 9.65 -6.20
C PHE A 33 2.92 8.35 -6.58
N THR A 34 3.60 7.70 -5.64
CA THR A 34 4.28 6.43 -5.91
C THR A 34 3.27 5.34 -6.28
N LEU A 35 2.16 5.25 -5.56
CA LEU A 35 1.13 4.22 -5.77
C LEU A 35 0.17 4.53 -6.93
N ALA A 36 0.02 5.80 -7.32
CA ALA A 36 -0.84 6.21 -8.43
C ALA A 36 -0.30 5.80 -9.81
N THR A 37 0.99 5.46 -9.90
CA THR A 37 1.59 4.95 -11.14
C THR A 37 0.89 3.68 -11.63
N GLU A 38 0.32 2.88 -10.72
CA GLU A 38 -0.37 1.62 -11.03
C GLU A 38 -1.91 1.72 -10.91
N ALA A 39 -2.43 2.69 -10.15
CA ALA A 39 -3.87 2.80 -9.81
C ALA A 39 -4.73 3.50 -10.89
N ARG A 40 -4.50 3.21 -12.17
CA ARG A 40 -5.26 3.80 -13.30
C ARG A 40 -6.70 3.29 -13.48
N ASP A 41 -7.29 2.62 -12.50
CA ASP A 41 -8.72 2.32 -12.60
C ASP A 41 -9.48 2.43 -11.27
N PRO A 42 -10.26 3.52 -11.06
CA PRO A 42 -11.20 3.62 -9.96
C PRO A 42 -12.49 2.83 -10.20
N SER A 43 -12.62 2.08 -11.32
CA SER A 43 -13.78 1.24 -11.57
C SER A 43 -13.66 -0.14 -10.92
N PHE A 44 -14.74 -0.56 -10.26
CA PHE A 44 -14.95 -1.94 -9.83
C PHE A 44 -15.04 -2.83 -11.07
N GLN A 45 -13.90 -3.25 -11.63
CA GLN A 45 -13.89 -4.20 -12.73
C GLN A 45 -14.31 -5.58 -12.19
N LEU A 46 -15.61 -5.86 -12.25
CA LEU A 46 -16.21 -7.17 -11.95
C LEU A 46 -16.02 -8.19 -13.09
N VAL A 47 -15.38 -7.79 -14.18
CA VAL A 47 -15.06 -8.69 -15.31
C VAL A 47 -13.61 -9.12 -15.15
N GLY A 48 -13.43 -10.36 -14.71
CA GLY A 48 -12.13 -10.97 -14.51
C GLY A 48 -11.28 -10.89 -15.78
N ARG A 49 -10.31 -9.97 -15.79
CA ARG A 49 -9.09 -10.19 -16.56
C ARG A 49 -8.32 -11.27 -15.81
N GLU A 50 -8.45 -12.51 -16.28
CA GLU A 50 -7.64 -13.61 -15.78
C GLU A 50 -6.17 -13.17 -15.70
N GLY A 51 -5.63 -13.17 -14.48
CA GLY A 51 -4.24 -12.78 -14.23
C GLY A 51 -3.98 -11.33 -13.78
N GLN A 52 -4.98 -10.44 -13.71
CA GLN A 52 -4.76 -9.10 -13.14
C GLN A 52 -4.44 -9.21 -11.65
N ARG A 53 -3.32 -8.61 -11.23
CA ARG A 53 -2.79 -8.65 -9.87
C ARG A 53 -2.95 -7.30 -9.22
N VAL A 54 -3.30 -7.26 -7.94
CA VAL A 54 -3.15 -6.03 -7.18
C VAL A 54 -1.67 -5.90 -6.82
N GLU A 55 -1.01 -4.90 -7.37
CA GLU A 55 0.34 -4.54 -6.94
C GLU A 55 0.24 -3.98 -5.52
N THR A 56 0.68 -4.78 -4.55
CA THR A 56 0.75 -4.39 -3.14
C THR A 56 2.19 -4.23 -2.66
N SER A 57 3.18 -4.68 -3.45
CA SER A 57 4.60 -4.65 -3.12
C SER A 57 5.10 -3.23 -2.91
N GLN A 58 4.71 -2.28 -3.76
CA GLN A 58 5.11 -0.88 -3.58
C GLN A 58 4.65 -0.32 -2.23
N LEU A 59 3.42 -0.60 -1.82
CA LEU A 59 2.92 -0.16 -0.51
C LEU A 59 3.70 -0.81 0.63
N LEU A 60 3.99 -2.11 0.52
CA LEU A 60 4.79 -2.81 1.52
C LEU A 60 6.21 -2.24 1.59
N GLU A 61 6.87 -2.03 0.46
CA GLU A 61 8.19 -1.41 0.36
C GLU A 61 8.23 -0.04 1.05
N LEU A 62 7.22 0.81 0.83
CA LEU A 62 7.09 2.09 1.55
C LEU A 62 7.05 1.91 3.06
N THR A 63 6.40 0.85 3.57
CA THR A 63 6.38 0.54 5.01
C THR A 63 7.70 -0.04 5.55
N HIS A 64 8.61 -0.42 4.67
CA HIS A 64 9.92 -0.98 5.01
C HIS A 64 11.08 0.02 4.91
N VAL A 65 10.88 1.21 4.33
CA VAL A 65 11.91 2.28 4.24
C VAL A 65 12.44 2.69 5.62
N CYS A 66 11.58 3.19 6.50
CA CYS A 66 11.95 3.56 7.87
C CYS A 66 10.75 3.48 8.83
N ARG A 67 11.02 3.61 10.14
CA ARG A 67 9.97 3.58 11.18
C ARG A 67 8.92 4.68 10.98
N ARG A 68 9.32 5.89 10.59
CA ARG A 68 8.41 7.03 10.36
C ARG A 68 7.45 6.74 9.21
N TRP A 69 7.97 6.25 8.09
CA TRP A 69 7.18 5.92 6.91
C TRP A 69 6.15 4.83 7.21
N ARG A 70 6.56 3.79 7.95
CA ARG A 70 5.64 2.76 8.43
C ARG A 70 4.50 3.33 9.27
N ILE A 71 4.81 4.19 10.25
CA ILE A 71 3.80 4.80 11.12
C ILE A 71 2.79 5.61 10.29
N VAL A 72 3.27 6.46 9.38
CA VAL A 72 2.42 7.30 8.54
C VAL A 72 1.58 6.46 7.58
N ALA A 73 2.19 5.48 6.89
CA ALA A 73 1.50 4.62 5.93
C ALA A 73 0.43 3.75 6.60
N VAL A 74 0.73 3.13 7.75
CA VAL A 74 -0.25 2.33 8.52
C VAL A 74 -1.36 3.22 9.08
N GLY A 75 -1.05 4.47 9.45
CA GLY A 75 -2.05 5.44 9.90
C GLY A 75 -3.06 5.85 8.81
N GLN A 76 -2.66 5.78 7.54
CA GLN A 76 -3.48 6.23 6.42
C GLN A 76 -4.33 5.09 5.82
N ALA A 77 -5.54 4.95 6.34
CA ALA A 77 -6.48 3.87 5.97
C ALA A 77 -6.72 3.72 4.46
N ARG A 78 -6.78 4.83 3.72
CA ARG A 78 -7.03 4.82 2.26
C ARG A 78 -5.97 4.05 1.46
N LEU A 79 -4.74 3.92 1.96
CA LEU A 79 -3.68 3.17 1.28
C LEU A 79 -3.93 1.66 1.31
N TRP A 80 -4.69 1.16 2.28
CA TRP A 80 -4.93 -0.26 2.51
C TRP A 80 -6.24 -0.78 1.90
N THR A 81 -6.77 -0.05 0.92
CA THR A 81 -8.11 -0.30 0.35
C THR A 81 -8.11 -1.24 -0.84
N HIS A 82 -6.96 -1.47 -1.48
CA HIS A 82 -6.84 -2.31 -2.67
C HIS A 82 -6.02 -3.55 -2.33
N CYS A 83 -6.62 -4.74 -2.45
CA CYS A 83 -5.94 -6.02 -2.22
C CYS A 83 -6.62 -7.17 -2.99
N ASP A 84 -5.94 -8.30 -3.07
CA ASP A 84 -6.46 -9.54 -3.65
C ASP A 84 -6.62 -10.65 -2.58
N ASP A 85 -7.13 -11.79 -3.02
CA ASP A 85 -7.46 -12.94 -2.17
C ASP A 85 -6.40 -14.03 -2.10
N ARG A 86 -5.22 -13.81 -2.68
CA ARG A 86 -4.19 -14.85 -2.80
C ARG A 86 -3.51 -15.17 -1.48
N HIS A 87 -3.44 -14.17 -0.60
CA HIS A 87 -2.83 -14.26 0.72
C HIS A 87 -3.83 -13.77 1.76
N LEU A 88 -4.58 -14.70 2.37
CA LEU A 88 -5.65 -14.37 3.32
C LEU A 88 -5.15 -13.55 4.52
N GLU A 89 -3.94 -13.81 5.02
CA GLU A 89 -3.33 -13.02 6.11
C GLU A 89 -3.06 -11.57 5.69
N GLN A 90 -2.61 -11.37 4.45
CA GLN A 90 -2.39 -10.05 3.88
C GLN A 90 -3.73 -9.33 3.71
N LEU A 91 -4.73 -10.01 3.13
CA LEU A 91 -6.08 -9.50 2.99
C LEU A 91 -6.68 -9.08 4.34
N GLU A 92 -6.53 -9.90 5.38
CA GLU A 92 -7.00 -9.57 6.72
C GLU A 92 -6.27 -8.33 7.27
N THR A 93 -4.97 -8.23 7.03
CA THR A 93 -4.17 -7.06 7.40
C THR A 93 -4.64 -5.80 6.70
N PHE A 94 -4.94 -5.87 5.40
CA PHE A 94 -5.47 -4.74 4.62
C PHE A 94 -6.89 -4.37 5.09
N ALA A 95 -7.75 -5.35 5.33
CA ALA A 95 -9.09 -5.14 5.88
C ALA A 95 -9.06 -4.52 7.29
N ARG A 96 -8.06 -4.85 8.11
CA ARG A 96 -7.85 -4.25 9.43
C ARG A 96 -7.36 -2.80 9.31
N ARG A 97 -6.40 -2.54 8.43
CA ARG A 97 -5.76 -1.21 8.27
C ARG A 97 -6.61 -0.20 7.50
N SER A 98 -7.49 -0.65 6.61
CA SER A 98 -8.49 0.19 5.92
C SER A 98 -9.59 0.72 6.86
N LYS A 99 -9.70 0.17 8.08
CA LYS A 99 -10.67 0.58 9.09
C LYS A 99 -12.10 0.49 8.56
N MET A 100 -12.70 1.64 8.28
CA MET A 100 -14.07 1.82 7.77
C MET A 100 -14.11 2.30 6.32
N VAL A 101 -12.96 2.46 5.67
CA VAL A 101 -12.90 2.86 4.27
C VAL A 101 -13.21 1.64 3.39
N PRO A 102 -14.13 1.75 2.41
CA PRO A 102 -14.49 0.64 1.52
C PRO A 102 -13.27 -0.04 0.87
N LEU A 103 -13.28 -1.37 0.84
CA LEU A 103 -12.28 -2.17 0.15
C LEU A 103 -12.66 -2.39 -1.32
N SER A 104 -11.67 -2.30 -2.20
CA SER A 104 -11.72 -2.79 -3.58
C SER A 104 -10.95 -4.11 -3.64
N LEU A 105 -11.69 -5.20 -3.85
CA LEU A 105 -11.15 -6.57 -3.82
C LEU A 105 -11.10 -7.15 -5.23
N PHE A 106 -9.94 -7.69 -5.60
CA PHE A 106 -9.78 -8.49 -6.80
C PHE A 106 -9.77 -9.97 -6.39
N LEU A 107 -10.76 -10.71 -6.88
CA LEU A 107 -10.98 -12.09 -6.47
C LEU A 107 -10.47 -13.02 -7.57
N THR A 108 -9.55 -13.91 -7.20
CA THR A 108 -8.99 -14.92 -8.10
C THR A 108 -9.38 -16.34 -7.68
N HIS A 109 -9.82 -16.52 -6.43
CA HIS A 109 -10.24 -17.78 -5.84
C HIS A 109 -11.73 -17.75 -5.48
N ASN A 110 -12.28 -18.91 -5.10
CA ASN A 110 -13.68 -19.03 -4.71
C ASN A 110 -13.95 -18.27 -3.39
N LEU A 111 -15.00 -17.46 -3.40
CA LEU A 111 -15.52 -16.66 -2.27
C LEU A 111 -15.72 -17.44 -0.96
N THR A 112 -15.94 -18.76 -1.05
CA THR A 112 -16.15 -19.64 0.11
C THR A 112 -15.00 -19.53 1.12
N SER A 113 -13.76 -19.42 0.65
CA SER A 113 -12.56 -19.35 1.48
C SER A 113 -12.40 -18.02 2.23
N MET A 114 -13.04 -16.94 1.75
CA MET A 114 -12.92 -15.59 2.34
C MET A 114 -14.14 -15.16 3.15
N ARG A 115 -15.17 -16.03 3.24
CA ARG A 115 -16.45 -15.71 3.86
C ARG A 115 -16.30 -15.15 5.29
N GLY A 116 -15.37 -15.69 6.08
CA GLY A 116 -15.09 -15.19 7.44
C GLY A 116 -14.60 -13.73 7.46
N ILE A 117 -13.69 -13.38 6.56
CA ILE A 117 -13.11 -12.03 6.46
C ILE A 117 -14.19 -11.04 5.99
N LEU A 118 -14.93 -11.39 4.94
CA LEU A 118 -16.00 -10.55 4.40
C LEU A 118 -17.13 -10.33 5.41
N HIS A 119 -17.54 -11.39 6.13
CA HIS A 119 -18.53 -11.28 7.19
C HIS A 119 -18.05 -10.36 8.32
N SER A 120 -16.80 -10.54 8.78
CA SER A 120 -16.22 -9.69 9.83
C SER A 120 -16.11 -8.21 9.44
N TYR A 121 -15.97 -7.93 8.14
CA TYR A 121 -15.91 -6.58 7.62
C TYR A 121 -17.31 -5.96 7.50
N ALA A 122 -18.29 -6.73 7.00
CA ALA A 122 -19.67 -6.27 6.83
C ALA A 122 -20.38 -5.96 8.16
N THR A 123 -20.00 -6.62 9.26
CA THR A 123 -20.64 -6.44 10.57
C THR A 123 -19.98 -5.37 11.46
N ARG A 124 -19.04 -4.57 10.94
CA ARG A 124 -18.41 -3.50 11.74
C ARG A 124 -19.40 -2.36 11.96
N PRO A 125 -19.57 -1.88 13.21
CA PRO A 125 -20.46 -0.76 13.51
C PRO A 125 -19.97 0.54 12.86
N VAL A 126 -20.93 1.35 12.39
CA VAL A 126 -20.74 2.68 11.78
C VAL A 126 -20.48 3.76 12.83
#